data_AF-A0A9W8TUA4-F1
#
_entry.id   AF-A0A9W8TUA4-F1
#
_cell.length_a   1.000
_cell.length_b   1.000
_cell.length_c   1.000
_cell.angle_alpha   90.00
_cell.angle_beta   90.00
_cell.angle_gamma   90.00
#
_symmetry.space_group_name_H-M   'P 1'
#
loop_
_entity.id
_entity.type
_entity.pdbx_description
1 polymer ?
#
loop_
_entity_poly.entity_id
_entity_poly.type
_entity_poly.pdbx_seq_one_letter_code
_entity_poly.pdbx_strand_id
1 'polypeptide(L)'
;SNPSSDDEKLNTTSDPLQVAAQHYPWMHMASTLDACFKDAEETAKKDIEARSDALDTLEANISDERTRSEAELLIEFYGELSSDRFVKDAPKIMQSFLSHGDACTEIEAEALRIASQDLSNIDFDTMDIMVPLREYNDVLDRLGTLQMEVFALESAILRLTINDNAPNIPDSTAQSAAARSQIAPVFKACLPIIRARGQNITMAQQLVEGAKQNLSMTVHLQSLGLGSDDDHSDVEDED
;
A
#
# COMPACT_ATOMS: atom_id res chain seq x y z
N SER A 1 -22.57 -54.95 -85.08
CA SER A 1 -23.76 -55.76 -84.80
C SER A 1 -23.89 -55.94 -83.30
N ASN A 2 -24.96 -55.37 -82.73
CA ASN A 2 -25.31 -55.46 -81.30
C ASN A 2 -25.90 -56.84 -80.94
N PRO A 3 -25.62 -57.33 -79.73
CA PRO A 3 -26.63 -57.99 -78.89
C PRO A 3 -26.71 -57.21 -77.56
N SER A 4 -27.71 -56.35 -77.35
CA SER A 4 -29.09 -56.67 -76.93
C SER A 4 -29.19 -57.09 -75.45
N SER A 5 -29.25 -56.06 -74.59
CA SER A 5 -30.05 -55.92 -73.36
C SER A 5 -29.94 -57.02 -72.29
N ASP A 6 -28.97 -56.83 -71.40
CA ASP A 6 -29.15 -56.52 -69.97
C ASP A 6 -30.42 -56.99 -69.23
N ASP A 7 -30.13 -57.65 -68.11
CA ASP A 7 -30.80 -57.59 -66.80
C ASP A 7 -32.22 -58.16 -66.67
N GLU A 8 -32.28 -59.49 -66.66
CA GLU A 8 -33.36 -60.24 -66.02
C GLU A 8 -33.27 -60.07 -64.48
N LYS A 9 -33.80 -58.96 -63.96
CA LYS A 9 -33.99 -58.74 -62.52
C LYS A 9 -34.92 -59.84 -61.97
N LEU A 10 -34.34 -60.90 -61.41
CA LEU A 10 -35.03 -61.81 -60.50
C LEU A 10 -35.57 -60.99 -59.33
N ASN A 11 -36.85 -60.60 -59.42
CA ASN A 11 -37.60 -60.06 -58.30
C ASN A 11 -37.84 -61.19 -57.31
N THR A 12 -36.82 -61.47 -56.50
CA THR A 12 -36.92 -62.27 -55.29
C THR A 12 -37.84 -61.51 -54.33
N THR A 13 -39.15 -61.71 -54.45
CA THR A 13 -40.14 -61.17 -53.52
C THR A 13 -39.89 -61.81 -52.17
N SER A 14 -39.07 -61.13 -51.36
CA SER A 14 -38.75 -61.55 -50.00
C SER A 14 -40.05 -61.73 -49.24
N ASP A 15 -40.26 -62.93 -48.68
CA ASP A 15 -41.45 -63.24 -47.88
C ASP A 15 -41.56 -62.20 -46.76
N PRO A 16 -42.65 -61.40 -46.70
CA PRO A 16 -42.82 -60.37 -45.69
C PRO A 16 -42.66 -60.90 -44.26
N LEU A 17 -43.00 -62.16 -44.01
CA LEU A 17 -42.82 -62.82 -42.71
C LEU A 17 -41.34 -63.05 -42.37
N GLN A 18 -40.52 -63.40 -43.36
CA GLN A 18 -39.08 -63.63 -43.19
C GLN A 18 -38.36 -62.29 -42.94
N VAL A 19 -38.76 -61.22 -43.64
CA VAL A 19 -38.25 -59.86 -43.39
C VAL A 19 -38.66 -59.37 -42.00
N ALA A 20 -39.93 -59.55 -41.60
CA ALA A 20 -40.39 -59.16 -40.28
C ALA A 20 -39.67 -59.91 -39.15
N ALA A 21 -39.48 -61.23 -39.30
CA ALA A 21 -38.79 -62.06 -38.30
C ALA A 21 -37.32 -61.64 -38.07
N GLN A 22 -36.65 -61.11 -39.11
CA GLN A 22 -35.27 -60.61 -38.99
C GLN A 22 -35.21 -59.19 -38.41
N HIS A 23 -36.20 -58.35 -38.70
CA HIS A 23 -36.19 -56.93 -38.31
C HIS A 23 -36.72 -56.68 -36.89
N TYR A 24 -37.63 -57.53 -36.40
CA TYR A 24 -38.29 -57.36 -35.10
C TYR A 24 -37.32 -57.46 -33.90
N PRO A 25 -36.37 -58.41 -33.85
CA PRO A 25 -35.40 -58.47 -32.75
C PRO A 25 -34.53 -57.21 -32.67
N TRP A 26 -34.12 -56.66 -33.82
CA TRP A 26 -33.31 -55.44 -33.87
C TRP A 26 -34.11 -54.22 -33.39
N MET A 27 -35.36 -54.07 -33.83
CA MET A 27 -36.25 -53.01 -33.34
C MET A 27 -36.50 -53.12 -31.83
N HIS A 28 -36.73 -54.34 -31.32
CA HIS A 28 -36.90 -54.57 -29.90
C HIS A 28 -35.64 -54.19 -29.11
N MET A 29 -34.46 -54.67 -29.54
CA MET A 29 -33.19 -54.32 -28.88
C MET A 29 -32.91 -52.81 -28.91
N ALA A 30 -33.13 -52.16 -30.06
CA ALA A 30 -32.96 -50.71 -30.17
C ALA A 30 -33.90 -49.96 -29.22
N SER A 31 -35.17 -50.39 -29.12
CA SER A 31 -36.14 -49.81 -28.19
C SER A 31 -35.78 -50.05 -26.72
N THR A 32 -35.29 -51.25 -26.37
CA THR A 32 -34.86 -51.54 -24.99
C THR A 32 -33.63 -50.71 -24.64
N LEU A 33 -32.66 -50.58 -25.54
CA LEU A 33 -31.48 -49.73 -25.33
C LEU A 33 -31.87 -48.26 -25.19
N ASP A 34 -32.74 -47.74 -26.04
CA ASP A 34 -33.24 -46.36 -25.96
C ASP A 34 -33.95 -46.10 -24.62
N ALA A 35 -34.76 -47.05 -24.14
CA ALA A 35 -35.36 -46.98 -22.82
C ALA A 35 -34.29 -46.97 -21.71
N CYS A 36 -33.30 -47.89 -21.74
CA CYS A 36 -32.22 -47.89 -20.76
C CYS A 36 -31.39 -46.60 -20.78
N PHE A 37 -31.15 -46.00 -21.96
CA PHE A 37 -30.45 -44.73 -22.08
C PHE A 37 -31.24 -43.58 -21.47
N LYS A 38 -32.55 -43.51 -21.72
CA LYS A 38 -33.43 -42.49 -21.13
C LYS A 38 -33.48 -42.62 -19.61
N ASP A 39 -33.63 -43.85 -19.10
CA ASP A 39 -33.65 -44.11 -17.66
C ASP A 39 -32.30 -43.73 -17.00
N ALA A 40 -31.18 -44.05 -17.66
CA ALA A 40 -29.85 -43.68 -17.19
C ALA A 40 -29.61 -42.17 -17.26
N GLU A 41 -30.07 -41.49 -18.31
CA GLU A 41 -29.98 -40.04 -18.47
C GLU A 41 -30.81 -39.31 -17.41
N GLU A 42 -32.05 -39.74 -17.17
CA GLU A 42 -32.90 -39.18 -16.11
C GLU A 42 -32.26 -39.39 -14.73
N THR A 43 -31.73 -40.58 -14.47
CA THR A 43 -31.05 -40.89 -13.21
C THR A 43 -29.80 -40.01 -13.02
N ALA A 44 -28.98 -39.87 -14.07
CA ALA A 44 -27.78 -39.04 -14.03
C ALA A 44 -28.12 -37.56 -13.83
N LYS A 45 -29.15 -37.05 -14.52
CA LYS A 45 -29.62 -35.67 -14.35
C LYS A 45 -30.09 -35.41 -12.92
N LYS A 46 -30.86 -36.34 -12.35
CA LYS A 46 -31.31 -36.25 -10.96
C LYS A 46 -30.15 -36.29 -9.96
N ASP A 47 -29.12 -37.10 -10.18
CA ASP A 47 -27.93 -37.13 -9.32
C ASP A 47 -27.13 -35.82 -9.42
N ILE A 48 -27.00 -35.25 -10.62
CA ILE A 48 -26.33 -33.95 -10.82
C ILE A 48 -27.09 -32.83 -10.11
N GLU A 49 -28.42 -32.76 -10.26
CA GLU A 49 -29.26 -31.77 -9.57
C GLU A 49 -29.13 -31.92 -8.05
N ALA A 50 -29.24 -33.15 -7.53
CA ALA A 50 -29.09 -33.41 -6.10
C ALA A 50 -27.69 -33.03 -5.56
N ARG A 51 -26.62 -33.26 -6.33
CA ARG A 51 -25.27 -32.82 -5.97
C ARG A 51 -25.11 -31.31 -6.04
N SER A 52 -25.73 -30.66 -7.02
CA SER A 52 -25.73 -29.19 -7.14
C SER A 52 -26.36 -28.57 -5.90
N ASP A 53 -27.56 -29.01 -5.52
CA ASP A 53 -28.27 -28.51 -4.34
C ASP A 53 -27.48 -28.75 -3.04
N ALA A 54 -26.79 -29.90 -2.95
CA ALA A 54 -25.94 -30.22 -1.81
C ALA A 54 -24.69 -29.31 -1.74
N LEU A 55 -24.09 -28.98 -2.89
CA LEU A 55 -22.95 -28.05 -2.96
C LEU A 55 -23.37 -26.64 -2.60
N ASP A 56 -24.50 -26.15 -3.11
CA ASP A 56 -25.02 -24.82 -2.79
C ASP A 56 -25.26 -24.68 -1.28
N THR A 57 -25.79 -25.73 -0.65
CA THR A 57 -26.00 -25.78 0.81
C THR A 57 -24.68 -25.76 1.58
N LEU A 58 -23.67 -26.51 1.13
CA LEU A 58 -22.35 -26.53 1.77
C LEU A 58 -21.61 -25.20 1.59
N GLU A 59 -21.70 -24.58 0.41
CA GLU A 59 -21.10 -23.28 0.14
C GLU A 59 -21.74 -22.19 1.01
N ALA A 60 -23.07 -22.20 1.15
CA ALA A 60 -23.78 -21.30 2.05
C ALA A 60 -23.32 -21.46 3.51
N ASN A 61 -23.18 -22.71 3.98
CA ASN A 61 -22.72 -22.98 5.35
C ASN A 61 -21.26 -22.55 5.58
N ILE A 62 -20.37 -22.79 4.62
CA ILE A 62 -18.96 -22.36 4.69
C ILE A 62 -18.87 -20.83 4.69
N SER A 63 -19.70 -20.16 3.88
CA SER A 63 -19.76 -18.70 3.85
C SER A 63 -20.23 -18.11 5.18
N ASP A 64 -21.26 -18.71 5.80
CA ASP A 64 -21.74 -18.30 7.12
C ASP A 64 -20.70 -18.55 8.21
N GLU A 65 -20.08 -19.73 8.23
CA GLU A 65 -19.04 -20.07 9.20
C GLU A 65 -17.84 -19.14 9.11
N ARG A 66 -17.42 -18.79 7.88
CA ARG A 66 -16.36 -17.81 7.64
C ARG A 66 -16.74 -16.43 8.20
N THR A 67 -17.95 -15.97 7.91
CA THR A 67 -18.45 -14.67 8.39
C THR A 67 -18.47 -14.62 9.92
N ARG A 68 -18.93 -15.70 10.57
CA ARG A 68 -18.94 -15.82 12.02
C ARG A 68 -17.52 -15.82 12.60
N SER A 69 -16.60 -16.62 12.03
CA SER A 69 -15.21 -16.67 12.48
C SER A 69 -14.50 -15.32 12.32
N GLU A 70 -14.72 -14.62 11.21
CA GLU A 70 -14.21 -13.27 11.00
C GLU A 70 -14.78 -12.30 12.04
N ALA A 71 -16.09 -12.37 12.32
CA ALA A 71 -16.73 -11.54 13.36
C ALA A 71 -16.16 -11.82 14.77
N GLU A 72 -15.95 -13.09 15.13
CA GLU A 72 -15.34 -13.50 16.40
C GLU A 72 -13.93 -12.93 16.53
N LEU A 73 -13.12 -13.04 15.47
CA LEU A 73 -11.76 -12.48 15.43
C LEU A 73 -11.77 -10.96 15.59
N LEU A 74 -12.70 -10.25 14.93
CA LEU A 74 -12.84 -8.79 15.10
C LEU A 74 -13.26 -8.44 16.53
N ILE A 75 -14.19 -9.17 17.14
CA ILE A 75 -14.63 -8.91 18.52
C ILE A 75 -13.47 -9.12 19.50
N GLU A 76 -12.72 -10.21 19.34
CA GLU A 76 -11.53 -10.49 20.15
C GLU A 76 -10.51 -9.36 19.98
N PHE A 77 -10.22 -8.95 18.75
CA PHE A 77 -9.35 -7.82 18.44
C PHE A 77 -9.81 -6.50 19.09
N TYR A 78 -11.10 -6.15 19.03
CA TYR A 78 -11.61 -4.94 19.69
C TYR A 78 -11.60 -5.06 21.22
N GLY A 79 -11.86 -6.24 21.76
CA GLY A 79 -11.71 -6.54 23.18
C GLY A 79 -10.28 -6.30 23.65
N GLU A 80 -9.31 -6.81 22.91
CA GLU A 80 -7.88 -6.57 23.15
C GLU A 80 -7.54 -5.09 23.11
N LEU A 81 -8.02 -4.39 22.07
CA LEU A 81 -7.77 -2.98 21.90
C LEU A 81 -8.27 -2.16 23.10
N SER A 82 -9.40 -2.54 23.72
CA SER A 82 -9.98 -1.77 24.82
C SER A 82 -9.16 -1.80 26.12
N SER A 83 -8.37 -2.87 26.34
CA SER A 83 -7.66 -3.12 27.60
C SER A 83 -6.19 -2.68 27.59
N ASP A 84 -5.62 -2.48 26.42
CA ASP A 84 -4.19 -2.32 26.25
C ASP A 84 -3.74 -0.85 26.32
N ARG A 85 -2.68 -0.58 27.11
CA ARG A 85 -1.92 0.68 27.07
C ARG A 85 -1.49 1.03 25.64
N PHE A 86 -1.22 -0.01 24.83
CA PHE A 86 -0.91 0.10 23.42
C PHE A 86 -1.94 0.93 22.65
N VAL A 87 -3.23 0.77 22.93
CA VAL A 87 -4.28 1.49 22.20
C VAL A 87 -4.40 2.94 22.60
N LYS A 88 -3.95 3.30 23.81
CA LYS A 88 -3.88 4.70 24.22
C LYS A 88 -2.67 5.40 23.62
N ASP A 89 -1.57 4.68 23.43
CA ASP A 89 -0.29 5.24 22.98
C ASP A 89 -0.15 5.20 21.45
N ALA A 90 -0.59 4.12 20.78
CA ALA A 90 -0.45 3.95 19.34
C ALA A 90 -1.09 5.09 18.53
N PRO A 91 -2.36 5.50 18.75
CA PRO A 91 -2.95 6.60 18.01
C PRO A 91 -2.21 7.92 18.24
N LYS A 92 -1.75 8.18 19.47
CA LYS A 92 -0.97 9.39 19.79
C LYS A 92 0.36 9.40 19.06
N ILE A 93 1.09 8.28 19.08
CA ILE A 93 2.37 8.13 18.38
C ILE A 93 2.18 8.30 16.87
N MET A 94 1.13 7.68 16.31
CA MET A 94 0.81 7.83 14.89
C MET A 94 0.44 9.27 14.54
N GLN A 95 -0.36 9.94 15.36
CA GLN A 95 -0.71 11.34 15.18
C GLN A 95 0.54 12.23 15.24
N SER A 96 1.42 12.02 16.23
CA SER A 96 2.71 12.72 16.31
C SER A 96 3.59 12.46 15.10
N PHE A 97 3.60 11.24 14.56
CA PHE A 97 4.35 10.92 13.33
C PHE A 97 3.85 11.66 12.10
N LEU A 98 2.53 11.82 11.97
CA LEU A 98 1.92 12.57 10.87
C LEU A 98 2.21 14.07 11.02
N SER A 99 1.91 14.66 12.19
CA SER A 99 2.15 16.09 12.42
C SER A 99 3.62 16.48 12.31
N HIS A 100 4.52 15.60 12.77
CA HIS A 100 5.96 15.78 12.60
C HIS A 100 6.36 15.78 11.13
N GLY A 101 5.74 14.92 10.30
CA GLY A 101 5.98 14.89 8.85
C GLY A 101 5.57 16.17 8.14
N ASP A 102 4.42 16.73 8.51
CA ASP A 102 3.95 18.01 7.96
C ASP A 102 4.91 19.14 8.36
N ALA A 103 5.31 19.20 9.63
CA ALA A 103 6.27 20.19 10.13
C ALA A 103 7.65 20.09 9.49
N CYS A 104 8.15 18.86 9.24
CA CYS A 104 9.39 18.64 8.47
C CYS A 104 9.28 19.22 7.06
N THR A 105 8.18 18.94 6.37
CA THR A 105 7.99 19.40 4.99
C THR A 105 7.96 20.93 4.92
N GLU A 106 7.28 21.57 5.87
CA GLU A 106 7.20 23.03 5.96
C GLU A 106 8.59 23.65 6.22
N ILE A 107 9.32 23.17 7.24
CA ILE A 107 10.61 23.75 7.60
C ILE A 107 11.68 23.48 6.54
N GLU A 108 11.64 22.33 5.85
CA GLU A 108 12.56 22.00 4.77
C GLU A 108 12.37 22.97 3.59
N ALA A 109 11.12 23.28 3.23
CA ALA A 109 10.82 24.27 2.22
C ALA A 109 11.28 25.68 2.62
N GLU A 110 11.10 26.05 3.89
CA GLU A 110 11.56 27.33 4.42
C GLU A 110 13.10 27.44 4.45
N ALA A 111 13.79 26.38 4.87
CA ALA A 111 15.24 26.28 4.86
C ALA A 111 15.80 26.48 3.44
N LEU A 112 15.19 25.83 2.44
CA LEU A 112 15.54 26.01 1.03
C LEU A 112 15.27 27.45 0.54
N ARG A 113 14.12 28.03 0.92
CA ARG A 113 13.76 29.41 0.57
C ARG A 113 14.78 30.41 1.09
N ILE A 114 15.17 30.31 2.36
CA ILE A 114 16.14 31.22 2.97
C ILE A 114 17.55 30.99 2.39
N ALA A 115 17.93 29.74 2.13
CA ALA A 115 19.24 29.44 1.55
C ALA A 115 19.37 29.85 0.06
N SER A 116 18.26 29.94 -0.66
CA SER A 116 18.23 30.38 -2.06
C SER A 116 18.02 31.89 -2.24
N GLN A 117 17.89 32.64 -1.14
CA GLN A 117 17.71 34.08 -1.20
C GLN A 117 18.96 34.76 -1.78
N ASP A 118 18.76 35.51 -2.86
CA ASP A 118 19.83 36.23 -3.53
C ASP A 118 20.28 37.43 -2.67
N LEU A 119 21.53 37.40 -2.24
CA LEU A 119 22.15 38.43 -1.40
C LEU A 119 22.31 39.77 -2.12
N SER A 120 22.29 39.79 -3.46
CA SER A 120 22.43 41.02 -4.25
C SER A 120 21.24 41.97 -4.11
N ASN A 121 20.07 41.44 -3.71
CA ASN A 121 18.85 42.24 -3.53
C ASN A 121 18.73 42.85 -2.12
N ILE A 122 19.68 42.59 -1.23
CA ILE A 122 19.68 43.13 0.12
C ILE A 122 20.37 44.49 0.09
N ASP A 123 19.60 45.55 0.34
CA ASP A 123 20.15 46.90 0.55
C ASP A 123 20.77 46.98 1.95
N PHE A 124 22.09 46.83 2.01
CA PHE A 124 22.86 46.87 3.26
C PHE A 124 22.98 48.28 3.86
N ASP A 125 22.70 49.33 3.10
CA ASP A 125 22.82 50.72 3.58
C ASP A 125 21.57 51.15 4.37
N THR A 126 20.40 50.58 4.07
CA THR A 126 19.14 50.93 4.74
C THR A 126 18.62 49.87 5.71
N MET A 127 19.01 48.60 5.54
CA MET A 127 18.48 47.50 6.34
C MET A 127 19.32 47.27 7.60
N ASP A 128 18.65 47.11 8.75
CA ASP A 128 19.29 46.59 9.96
C ASP A 128 19.77 45.16 9.69
N ILE A 129 21.08 45.00 9.59
CA ILE A 129 21.80 43.74 9.31
C ILE A 129 21.38 42.61 10.27
N MET A 130 20.86 42.94 11.44
CA MET A 130 20.38 41.95 12.41
C MET A 130 19.09 41.25 11.97
N VAL A 131 18.29 41.86 11.10
CA VAL A 131 16.98 41.31 10.70
C VAL A 131 17.13 40.01 9.90
N PRO A 132 17.93 39.94 8.82
CA PRO A 132 18.11 38.68 8.09
C PRO A 132 18.74 37.59 8.96
N LEU A 133 19.74 37.92 9.79
CA LEU A 133 20.40 36.96 10.69
C LEU A 133 19.42 36.33 11.68
N ARG A 134 18.38 37.07 12.10
CA ARG A 134 17.35 36.54 12.98
C ARG A 134 16.55 35.43 12.32
N GLU A 135 16.16 35.58 11.05
CA GLU A 135 15.41 34.57 10.32
C GLU A 135 16.19 33.24 10.21
N TYR A 136 17.51 33.31 9.95
CA TYR A 136 18.36 32.11 9.97
C TYR A 136 18.37 31.44 11.34
N ASN A 137 18.52 32.20 12.43
CA ASN A 137 18.52 31.65 13.78
C ASN A 137 17.18 31.01 14.14
N ASP A 138 16.07 31.68 13.81
CA ASP A 138 14.72 31.18 14.08
C ASP A 138 14.46 29.84 13.36
N VAL A 139 14.91 29.70 12.10
CA VAL A 139 14.82 28.43 11.36
C VAL A 139 15.74 27.37 11.96
N LEU A 140 16.96 27.70 12.37
CA LEU A 140 17.88 26.76 13.02
C LEU A 140 17.33 26.24 14.35
N ASP A 141 16.74 27.09 15.17
CA ASP A 141 16.12 26.71 16.44
C ASP A 141 14.92 25.77 16.23
N ARG A 142 14.09 26.04 15.22
CA ARG A 142 12.97 25.17 14.82
C ARG A 142 13.47 23.82 14.31
N LEU A 143 14.49 23.79 13.45
CA LEU A 143 15.12 22.55 12.99
C LEU A 143 15.70 21.74 14.16
N GLY A 144 16.35 22.41 15.13
CA GLY A 144 16.85 21.78 16.34
C GLY A 144 15.75 21.15 17.20
N THR A 145 14.61 21.83 17.32
CA THR A 145 13.43 21.31 18.02
C THR A 145 12.89 20.06 17.32
N LEU A 146 12.70 20.11 16.00
CA LEU A 146 12.22 18.96 15.21
C LEU A 146 13.18 17.77 15.26
N GLN A 147 14.48 18.01 15.35
CA GLN A 147 15.48 16.95 15.53
C GLN A 147 15.31 16.23 16.87
N MET A 148 15.04 16.95 17.96
CA MET A 148 14.74 16.35 19.26
C MET A 148 13.44 15.53 19.22
N GLU A 149 12.43 16.02 18.50
CA GLU A 149 11.17 15.30 18.28
C GLU A 149 11.36 14.00 17.49
N VAL A 150 12.23 13.98 16.48
CA VAL A 150 12.61 12.74 15.75
C VAL A 150 13.08 11.67 16.72
N PHE A 151 14.02 12.01 17.62
CA PHE A 151 14.55 11.05 18.60
C PHE A 151 13.50 10.57 19.60
N ALA A 152 12.64 11.48 20.07
CA ALA A 152 11.55 11.15 20.98
C ALA A 152 10.53 10.20 20.31
N LEU A 153 10.18 10.48 19.06
CA LEU A 153 9.23 9.69 18.29
C LEU A 153 9.81 8.31 17.91
N GLU A 154 11.08 8.25 17.48
CA GLU A 154 11.77 6.98 17.23
C GLU A 154 11.80 6.11 18.50
N SER A 155 12.14 6.71 19.64
CA SER A 155 12.15 6.01 20.93
C SER A 155 10.76 5.52 21.33
N ALA A 156 9.71 6.31 21.08
CA ALA A 156 8.33 5.92 21.37
C ALA A 156 7.88 4.72 20.50
N ILE A 157 8.23 4.73 19.22
CA ILE A 157 7.95 3.65 18.27
C ILE A 157 8.72 2.38 18.62
N LEU A 158 10.00 2.50 18.98
CA LEU A 158 10.81 1.37 19.44
C LEU A 158 10.22 0.76 20.71
N ARG A 159 9.84 1.56 21.70
CA ARG A 159 9.20 1.07 22.93
C ARG A 159 7.88 0.33 22.64
N LEU A 160 7.12 0.80 21.65
CA LEU A 160 5.87 0.19 21.24
C LEU A 160 6.09 -1.15 20.49
N THR A 161 7.24 -1.32 19.84
CA THR A 161 7.56 -2.49 19.00
C THR A 161 8.49 -3.53 19.62
N ILE A 162 9.25 -3.18 20.68
CA ILE A 162 10.22 -4.06 21.36
C ILE A 162 9.56 -4.95 22.44
N ASN A 163 8.39 -4.57 22.97
CA ASN A 163 7.72 -5.28 24.06
C ASN A 163 7.25 -6.71 23.73
N ASP A 164 7.43 -7.20 22.50
CA ASP A 164 7.05 -8.57 22.07
C ASP A 164 7.94 -9.69 22.65
N ASN A 165 9.15 -9.38 23.10
CA ASN A 165 10.14 -10.43 23.43
C ASN A 165 10.46 -10.59 24.92
N ALA A 166 9.75 -9.89 25.83
CA ALA A 166 9.99 -10.06 27.26
C ALA A 166 9.43 -11.42 27.73
N PRO A 167 10.28 -12.42 28.04
CA PRO A 167 9.81 -13.70 28.52
C PRO A 167 9.45 -13.56 30.01
N ASN A 168 8.31 -14.14 30.40
CA ASN A 168 7.93 -14.42 31.80
C ASN A 168 7.12 -13.37 32.59
N ILE A 169 6.04 -12.82 32.04
CA ILE A 169 4.90 -12.43 32.89
C ILE A 169 3.80 -13.49 32.72
N PRO A 170 3.72 -14.48 33.63
CA PRO A 170 2.71 -15.51 33.55
C PRO A 170 1.30 -14.95 33.83
N ASP A 171 0.36 -15.36 32.98
CA ASP A 171 -1.07 -15.54 33.30
C ASP A 171 -2.11 -14.40 33.24
N SER A 172 -1.94 -13.30 32.49
CA SER A 172 -3.14 -12.45 32.24
C SER A 172 -3.38 -11.83 30.86
N THR A 173 -2.50 -11.99 29.86
CA THR A 173 -2.71 -11.28 28.58
C THR A 173 -2.26 -12.06 27.35
N ALA A 174 -2.72 -13.32 27.19
CA ALA A 174 -2.57 -14.03 25.92
C ALA A 174 -3.34 -13.33 24.77
N GLN A 175 -4.46 -12.66 25.10
CA GLN A 175 -5.27 -11.92 24.13
C GLN A 175 -4.50 -10.72 23.56
N SER A 176 -3.96 -9.79 24.37
CA SER A 176 -3.25 -8.56 23.89
C SER A 176 -2.13 -8.77 22.84
N ALA A 177 -1.64 -9.99 22.62
CA ALA A 177 -0.62 -10.29 21.63
C ALA A 177 -1.11 -10.22 20.17
N ALA A 178 -2.38 -10.54 19.87
CA ALA A 178 -2.85 -10.61 18.48
C ALA A 178 -2.97 -9.22 17.83
N ALA A 179 -3.62 -8.27 18.50
CA ALA A 179 -3.72 -6.89 18.03
C ALA A 179 -2.36 -6.22 17.88
N ARG A 180 -1.44 -6.47 18.83
CA ARG A 180 -0.05 -5.98 18.73
C ARG A 180 0.69 -6.58 17.54
N SER A 181 0.56 -7.89 17.31
CA SER A 181 1.17 -8.56 16.16
C SER A 181 0.73 -7.97 14.82
N GLN A 182 -0.52 -7.50 14.72
CA GLN A 182 -1.03 -6.84 13.51
C GLN A 182 -0.51 -5.39 13.35
N ILE A 183 -0.41 -4.63 14.45
CA ILE A 183 -0.12 -3.19 14.39
C ILE A 183 1.39 -2.90 14.49
N ALA A 184 2.17 -3.72 15.20
CA ALA A 184 3.60 -3.53 15.35
C ALA A 184 4.39 -3.48 14.03
N PRO A 185 4.08 -4.29 12.99
CA PRO A 185 4.71 -4.18 11.67
C PRO A 185 4.52 -2.80 11.04
N VAL A 186 3.35 -2.17 11.21
CA VAL A 186 3.05 -0.82 10.69
C VAL A 186 4.00 0.20 11.33
N PHE A 187 4.13 0.18 12.65
CA PHE A 187 5.06 1.07 13.36
C PHE A 187 6.53 0.79 13.04
N LYS A 188 6.92 -0.48 12.85
CA LYS A 188 8.26 -0.85 12.38
C LYS A 188 8.56 -0.25 11.00
N ALA A 189 7.57 -0.20 10.11
CA ALA A 189 7.72 0.42 8.80
C ALA A 189 7.88 1.95 8.86
N CYS A 190 7.42 2.62 9.94
CA CYS A 190 7.63 4.06 10.14
C CYS A 190 9.09 4.41 10.53
N LEU A 191 9.84 3.48 11.15
CA LEU A 191 11.21 3.73 11.61
C LEU A 191 12.17 4.23 10.52
N PRO A 192 12.30 3.55 9.35
CA PRO A 192 13.18 4.06 8.29
C PRO A 192 12.76 5.44 7.79
N ILE A 193 11.47 5.75 7.77
CA ILE A 193 10.96 7.07 7.35
C ILE A 193 11.39 8.16 8.34
N ILE A 194 11.27 7.91 9.65
CA ILE A 194 11.70 8.87 10.68
C ILE A 194 13.21 9.11 10.61
N ARG A 195 14.01 8.06 10.38
CA ARG A 195 15.46 8.19 10.22
C ARG A 195 15.82 9.02 9.00
N ALA A 196 15.14 8.81 7.88
CA ALA A 196 15.31 9.62 6.68
C ALA A 196 14.96 11.10 6.95
N ARG A 197 13.85 11.37 7.65
CA ARG A 197 13.49 12.74 8.06
C ARG A 197 14.55 13.37 8.96
N GLY A 198 15.11 12.63 9.93
CA GLY A 198 16.20 13.12 10.76
C GLY A 198 17.47 13.47 9.95
N GLN A 199 17.78 12.69 8.90
CA GLN A 199 18.86 13.00 7.98
C GLN A 199 18.56 14.27 7.16
N ASN A 200 17.33 14.43 6.66
CA ASN A 200 16.92 15.62 5.93
C ASN A 200 16.99 16.89 6.80
N ILE A 201 16.51 16.84 8.05
CA ILE A 201 16.64 17.94 9.00
C ILE A 201 18.11 18.31 9.20
N THR A 202 18.99 17.33 9.37
CA THR A 202 20.44 17.55 9.51
C THR A 202 21.01 18.26 8.27
N MET A 203 20.63 17.85 7.07
CA MET A 203 21.06 18.51 5.83
C MET A 203 20.50 19.93 5.70
N ALA A 204 19.23 20.14 6.06
CA ALA A 204 18.62 21.46 6.07
C ALA A 204 19.31 22.42 7.06
N GLN A 205 19.70 21.93 8.25
CA GLN A 205 20.50 22.69 9.20
C GLN A 205 21.84 23.12 8.60
N GLN A 206 22.58 22.18 8.00
CA GLN A 206 23.87 22.48 7.34
C GLN A 206 23.71 23.51 6.22
N LEU A 207 22.63 23.42 5.44
CA LEU A 207 22.34 24.37 4.38
C LEU A 207 22.08 25.79 4.93
N VAL A 208 21.23 25.90 5.95
CA VAL A 208 20.88 27.19 6.58
C VAL A 208 22.10 27.80 7.29
N GLU A 209 22.91 26.98 7.98
CA GLU A 209 24.17 27.43 8.58
C GLU A 209 25.16 27.93 7.53
N GLY A 210 25.31 27.22 6.41
CA GLY A 210 26.17 27.62 5.30
C GLY A 210 25.73 28.95 4.67
N ALA A 211 24.42 29.11 4.44
CA ALA A 211 23.85 30.35 3.93
C ALA A 211 24.02 31.52 4.92
N LYS A 212 23.82 31.28 6.22
CA LYS A 212 24.06 32.26 7.29
C LYS A 212 25.54 32.70 7.35
N GLN A 213 26.47 31.75 7.23
CA GLN A 213 27.91 32.04 7.19
C GLN A 213 28.29 32.87 5.97
N ASN A 214 27.73 32.55 4.81
CA ASN A 214 27.93 33.32 3.58
C ASN A 214 27.44 34.77 3.75
N LEU A 215 26.20 34.96 4.21
CA LEU A 215 25.67 36.29 4.52
C LEU A 215 26.57 37.06 5.50
N SER A 216 27.00 36.41 6.58
CA SER A 216 27.88 37.03 7.58
C SER A 216 29.22 37.46 7.00
N MET A 217 29.78 36.66 6.07
CA MET A 217 31.02 37.00 5.37
C MET A 217 30.82 38.16 4.40
N THR A 218 29.73 38.19 3.64
CA THR A 218 29.38 39.30 2.73
C THR A 218 29.24 40.62 3.48
N VAL A 219 28.50 40.61 4.59
CA VAL A 219 28.36 41.76 5.50
C VAL A 219 29.73 42.21 6.01
N HIS A 220 30.59 41.26 6.41
CA HIS A 220 31.92 41.59 6.91
C HIS A 220 32.80 42.25 5.84
N LEU A 221 32.80 41.73 4.60
CA LEU A 221 33.55 42.30 3.49
C LEU A 221 33.06 43.71 3.12
N GLN A 222 31.75 43.94 3.12
CA GLN A 222 31.18 45.27 2.91
C GLN A 222 31.55 46.24 4.05
N SER A 223 31.54 45.79 5.30
CA SER A 223 31.97 46.60 6.44
C SER A 223 33.43 47.03 6.37
N LEU A 224 34.28 46.26 5.67
CA LEU A 224 35.67 46.61 5.38
C LEU A 224 35.83 47.54 4.17
N GLY A 225 34.74 47.91 3.49
CA GLY A 225 34.76 48.71 2.26
C GLY A 225 35.28 47.94 1.03
N LEU A 226 35.36 46.62 1.10
CA LEU A 226 35.92 45.78 0.02
C LEU A 226 34.86 45.30 -0.97
N GLY A 227 33.61 45.75 -0.83
CA GLY A 227 32.45 45.22 -1.57
C GLY A 227 31.85 46.14 -2.63
N SER A 228 32.32 47.38 -2.80
CA SER A 228 31.63 48.42 -3.59
C SER A 228 32.42 49.05 -4.73
N ASP A 229 33.71 48.72 -4.89
CA ASP A 229 34.62 49.59 -5.65
C ASP A 229 35.01 49.00 -7.01
N ASP A 230 34.01 48.70 -7.85
CA ASP A 230 34.24 48.46 -9.27
C ASP A 230 33.20 49.19 -10.14
N ASP A 231 32.83 50.40 -9.71
CA ASP A 231 32.28 51.43 -10.59
C ASP A 231 33.44 51.99 -11.44
N HIS A 232 34.12 51.11 -12.19
CA HIS A 232 34.98 51.48 -13.31
C HIS A 232 34.06 51.90 -14.47
N SER A 233 33.33 53.00 -14.26
CA SER A 233 32.85 53.85 -15.34
C SER A 233 34.05 54.64 -15.88
N ASP A 234 35.10 53.95 -16.33
CA ASP A 234 36.10 54.55 -17.19
C ASP A 234 35.46 54.70 -18.57
N VAL A 235 34.75 55.81 -18.71
CA VAL A 235 34.91 56.77 -19.79
C VAL A 235 35.59 56.19 -21.04
N GLU A 236 34.78 55.69 -21.98
CA GLU A 236 35.10 55.86 -23.39
C GLU A 236 34.09 56.86 -23.97
N ASP A 237 34.32 58.12 -23.62
CA ASP A 237 34.12 59.20 -24.58
C ASP A 237 35.20 59.02 -25.65
N GLU A 238 34.81 58.76 -26.90
CA GLU A 238 35.32 59.49 -28.09
C GLU A 238 34.76 58.89 -29.40
N ASP A 239 33.96 59.74 -30.09
CA ASP A 239 33.58 59.82 -31.52
C ASP A 239 32.60 58.83 -32.19
#